data_AF-A0A1M5I4H0-F1
#
_entry.id   AF-A0A1M5I4H0-F1
#
_cell.length_a   1.000
_cell.length_b   1.000
_cell.length_c   1.000
_cell.angle_alpha   90.00
_cell.angle_beta   90.00
_cell.angle_gamma   90.00
#
_symmetry.space_group_name_H-M   'P 1'
#
loop_
_entity.id
_entity.type
_entity.pdbx_description
1 polymer ?
#
loop_
_entity_poly.entity_id
_entity_poly.type
_entity_poly.pdbx_seq_one_letter_code
_entity_poly.pdbx_strand_id
1 'polypeptide(L)'
;MKPGFSTTRWFFLAAWLVAAAVTPAAAQAPGFTREDRERLIRLEAVLTTFMQQADKRFEDLRHDMNKRFEQVDKRFEQMDKRLEQVDKRFEQVDQRFEQVDKHFEQVDKRFEQVDKRMEELSKRMDTMVQLMLGIIGAFAAVVAVTIGFALWDRRTMIRPFETRVKPLEEDVEKLRRLLEALRKLAEKDKDLAEVLRSFTLL
;
A
#
# COMPACT_ATOMS: atom_id res chain seq x y z
N MET A 1 -103.66 107.52 52.03
CA MET A 1 -104.14 106.37 51.22
C MET A 1 -103.30 106.31 49.94
N LYS A 2 -102.75 105.22 49.41
CA LYS A 2 -102.36 103.86 49.83
C LYS A 2 -101.31 103.41 48.76
N PRO A 3 -100.28 102.64 49.10
CA PRO A 3 -99.18 102.29 48.19
C PRO A 3 -99.56 101.11 47.27
N GLY A 4 -99.33 101.23 45.97
CA GLY A 4 -99.50 100.15 44.99
C GLY A 4 -98.18 99.41 44.77
N PHE A 5 -98.01 98.27 45.44
CA PHE A 5 -96.84 97.39 45.34
C PHE A 5 -96.84 96.68 43.97
N SER A 6 -95.85 96.93 43.10
CA SER A 6 -95.78 96.29 41.78
C SER A 6 -95.25 94.85 41.88
N THR A 7 -96.13 93.88 41.73
CA THR A 7 -95.86 92.44 41.71
C THR A 7 -94.86 92.01 40.62
N THR A 8 -94.72 92.77 39.54
CA THR A 8 -93.80 92.49 38.43
C THR A 8 -92.32 92.47 38.84
N ARG A 9 -91.87 93.34 39.76
CA ARG A 9 -90.46 93.37 40.21
C ARG A 9 -90.07 92.13 41.01
N TRP A 10 -91.00 91.57 41.78
CA TRP A 10 -90.77 90.33 42.53
C TRP A 10 -90.70 89.10 41.63
N PHE A 11 -91.48 89.07 40.55
CA PHE A 11 -91.36 88.00 39.54
C PHE A 11 -90.03 88.03 38.80
N PHE A 12 -89.50 89.21 38.45
CA PHE A 12 -88.18 89.31 37.83
C PHE A 12 -87.05 88.95 38.80
N LEU A 13 -87.15 89.34 40.07
CA LEU A 13 -86.18 88.93 41.11
C LEU A 13 -86.24 87.44 41.40
N ALA A 14 -87.44 86.85 41.49
CA ALA A 14 -87.62 85.41 41.67
C ALA A 14 -87.17 84.63 40.44
N ALA A 15 -87.45 85.10 39.23
CA ALA A 15 -86.97 84.50 37.99
C ALA A 15 -85.44 84.60 37.86
N TRP A 16 -84.85 85.72 38.30
CA TRP A 16 -83.39 85.88 38.33
C TRP A 16 -82.74 84.99 39.41
N LEU A 17 -83.37 84.85 40.58
CA LEU A 17 -82.93 83.93 41.64
C LEU A 17 -83.03 82.46 41.22
N VAL A 18 -84.10 82.08 40.53
CA VAL A 18 -84.29 80.73 39.99
C VAL A 18 -83.32 80.48 38.83
N ALA A 19 -83.08 81.46 37.97
CA ALA A 19 -82.09 81.36 36.90
C ALA A 19 -80.64 81.32 37.43
N ALA A 20 -80.35 82.00 38.55
CA ALA A 20 -79.05 81.93 39.23
C ALA A 20 -78.87 80.60 39.98
N ALA A 21 -79.95 80.02 40.51
CA ALA A 21 -79.95 78.71 41.17
C ALA A 21 -79.86 77.52 40.19
N VAL A 22 -80.21 77.73 38.91
CA VAL A 22 -80.02 76.76 37.82
C VAL A 22 -78.77 77.14 37.01
N THR A 23 -77.66 77.33 37.72
CA THR A 23 -76.33 77.20 37.11
C THR A 23 -76.07 75.72 36.85
N PRO A 24 -75.56 75.33 35.68
CA PRO A 24 -75.39 73.92 35.38
C PRO A 24 -74.28 73.37 36.29
N ALA A 25 -74.64 72.43 37.15
CA ALA A 25 -73.74 71.53 37.87
C ALA A 25 -72.92 70.61 36.93
N ALA A 26 -72.74 70.99 35.66
CA ALA A 26 -71.93 70.32 34.65
C ALA A 26 -70.48 70.84 34.61
N ALA A 27 -70.07 71.69 35.56
CA ALA A 27 -68.71 72.19 35.68
C ALA A 27 -67.81 71.37 36.64
N GLN A 28 -68.29 70.23 37.16
CA GLN A 28 -67.63 69.46 38.22
C GLN A 28 -67.16 68.06 37.82
N ALA A 29 -67.04 67.76 36.51
CA ALA A 29 -66.03 66.78 36.12
C ALA A 29 -64.67 67.45 36.33
N PRO A 30 -63.71 66.84 37.06
CA PRO A 30 -62.38 67.41 37.17
C PRO A 30 -61.77 67.45 35.76
N GLY A 31 -61.89 68.60 35.11
CA GLY A 31 -61.25 68.85 33.83
C GLY A 31 -59.75 68.76 34.02
N PHE A 32 -59.06 68.22 33.01
CA PHE A 32 -57.60 68.05 32.96
C PHE A 32 -56.86 69.19 33.68
N THR A 33 -56.37 68.88 34.87
CA THR A 33 -55.91 69.89 35.84
C THR A 33 -54.54 70.45 35.42
N ARG A 34 -54.06 71.49 36.10
CA ARG A 34 -52.69 72.00 35.84
C ARG A 34 -51.63 70.95 36.20
N GLU A 35 -51.87 70.17 37.25
CA GLU A 35 -50.99 69.08 37.67
C GLU A 35 -50.92 67.96 36.64
N ASP A 36 -52.05 67.62 36.00
CA ASP A 36 -52.08 66.62 34.93
C ASP A 36 -51.32 67.09 33.68
N ARG A 37 -51.37 68.40 33.36
CA ARG A 37 -50.54 69.00 32.28
C ARG A 37 -49.05 68.89 32.59
N GLU A 38 -48.66 69.18 33.83
CA GLU A 38 -47.25 69.08 34.25
C GLU A 38 -46.74 67.63 34.28
N ARG A 39 -47.61 66.67 34.62
CA ARG A 39 -47.30 65.24 34.52
C ARG A 39 -47.12 64.84 33.05
N LEU A 40 -47.99 65.32 32.16
CA LEU A 40 -47.89 65.05 30.73
C LEU A 40 -46.58 65.60 30.13
N ILE A 41 -46.23 66.85 30.44
CA ILE A 41 -44.99 67.48 29.98
C ILE A 41 -43.76 66.72 30.51
N ARG A 42 -43.77 66.30 31.78
CA ARG A 42 -42.70 65.45 32.33
C ARG A 42 -42.62 64.09 31.64
N LEU A 43 -43.76 63.49 31.33
CA LEU A 43 -43.84 62.20 30.66
C LEU A 43 -43.32 62.30 29.23
N GLU A 44 -43.66 63.35 28.49
CA GLU A 44 -43.10 63.67 27.17
C GLU A 44 -41.58 63.92 27.23
N ALA A 45 -41.10 64.66 28.24
CA ALA A 45 -39.67 64.88 28.46
C ALA A 45 -38.92 63.57 28.77
N VAL A 46 -39.50 62.68 29.57
CA VAL A 46 -38.95 61.34 29.84
C VAL A 46 -39.00 60.46 28.59
N LEU A 47 -40.07 60.54 27.80
CA LEU A 47 -40.21 59.76 26.57
C LEU A 47 -39.18 60.18 25.53
N THR A 48 -38.95 61.49 25.35
CA THR A 48 -37.97 62.03 24.41
C THR A 48 -36.54 61.67 24.82
N THR A 49 -36.20 61.78 26.10
CA THR A 49 -34.89 61.34 26.60
C THR A 49 -34.70 59.83 26.48
N PHE A 50 -35.74 59.04 26.75
CA PHE A 50 -35.72 57.59 26.51
C PHE A 50 -35.50 57.25 25.03
N MET A 51 -36.22 57.91 24.12
CA MET A 51 -36.07 57.70 22.67
C MET A 51 -34.65 58.06 22.21
N GLN A 52 -34.09 59.18 22.66
CA GLN A 52 -32.70 59.56 22.36
C GLN A 52 -31.69 58.52 22.89
N GLN A 53 -31.93 57.96 24.07
CA GLN A 53 -31.05 56.93 24.63
C GLN A 53 -31.19 55.60 23.88
N ALA A 54 -32.40 55.26 23.44
CA ALA A 54 -32.67 54.09 22.63
C ALA A 54 -31.99 54.21 21.26
N ASP A 55 -32.12 55.36 20.59
CA ASP A 55 -31.48 55.63 19.29
C ASP A 55 -29.96 55.48 19.36
N LYS A 56 -29.32 56.06 20.38
CA LYS A 56 -27.87 55.88 20.60
C LYS A 56 -27.48 54.42 20.78
N ARG A 57 -28.25 53.66 21.59
CA ARG A 57 -28.00 52.22 21.77
C ARG A 57 -28.20 51.43 20.48
N PHE A 58 -29.19 51.80 19.67
CA PHE A 58 -29.42 51.19 18.37
C PHE A 58 -28.28 51.48 17.39
N GLU A 59 -27.77 52.72 17.36
CA GLU A 59 -26.61 53.08 16.55
C GLU A 59 -25.35 52.31 16.98
N ASP A 60 -25.06 52.26 18.29
CA ASP A 60 -23.93 51.50 18.83
C ASP A 60 -24.03 50.00 18.50
N LEU A 61 -25.23 49.42 18.66
CA LEU A 61 -25.47 48.02 18.34
C LEU A 61 -25.26 47.77 16.84
N ARG A 62 -25.78 48.65 15.98
CA ARG A 62 -25.63 48.55 14.51
C ARG A 62 -24.16 48.67 14.10
N HIS A 63 -23.41 49.53 14.76
CA HIS A 63 -21.98 49.69 14.53
C HIS A 63 -21.18 48.45 14.97
N ASP A 64 -21.45 47.90 16.16
CA ASP A 64 -20.82 46.65 16.62
C ASP A 64 -21.15 45.48 15.68
N MET A 65 -22.41 45.40 15.24
CA MET A 65 -22.85 44.37 14.30
C MET A 65 -22.10 44.47 12.97
N ASN A 66 -22.00 45.67 12.38
CA ASN A 66 -21.25 45.89 11.14
C ASN A 66 -19.77 45.50 11.28
N LYS A 67 -19.12 45.89 12.38
CA LYS A 67 -17.72 45.49 12.65
C LYS A 67 -17.55 43.98 12.76
N ARG A 68 -18.48 43.29 13.40
CA ARG A 68 -18.47 41.83 13.49
C ARG A 68 -18.67 41.18 12.12
N PHE A 69 -19.60 41.70 11.30
CA PHE A 69 -19.80 41.22 9.93
C PHE A 69 -18.54 41.40 9.08
N GLU A 70 -17.88 42.56 9.12
CA GLU A 70 -16.61 42.77 8.42
C GLU A 70 -15.50 41.80 8.89
N GLN A 71 -15.44 41.49 10.19
CA GLN A 71 -14.52 40.47 10.70
C GLN A 71 -14.85 39.08 10.20
N VAL A 72 -16.14 38.74 10.13
CA VAL A 72 -16.61 37.46 9.61
C VAL A 72 -16.26 37.34 8.12
N ASP A 73 -16.51 38.36 7.31
CA ASP A 73 -16.16 38.39 5.89
C ASP A 73 -14.66 38.18 5.68
N LYS A 74 -13.81 38.87 6.44
CA LYS A 74 -12.35 38.66 6.39
C LYS A 74 -11.95 37.23 6.74
N ARG A 75 -12.64 36.59 7.69
CA ARG A 75 -12.36 35.19 8.06
C ARG A 75 -12.80 34.24 6.95
N PHE A 76 -13.91 34.50 6.27
CA PHE A 76 -14.34 33.73 5.11
C PHE A 76 -13.35 33.86 3.95
N GLU A 77 -12.90 35.07 3.61
CA GLU A 77 -11.87 35.26 2.59
C GLU A 77 -10.56 34.51 2.91
N GLN A 78 -10.16 34.49 4.18
CA GLN A 78 -9.01 33.70 4.63
C GLN A 78 -9.25 32.19 4.50
N MET A 79 -10.47 31.74 4.78
CA MET A 79 -10.84 30.34 4.64
C MET A 79 -10.84 29.91 3.18
N ASP A 80 -11.39 30.73 2.27
CA ASP A 80 -11.39 30.47 0.83
C ASP A 80 -9.97 30.36 0.29
N LYS A 81 -9.07 31.28 0.66
CA LYS A 81 -7.64 31.20 0.29
C LYS A 81 -6.98 29.92 0.79
N ARG A 82 -7.34 29.44 1.98
CA ARG A 82 -6.81 28.17 2.51
C ARG A 82 -7.36 26.97 1.75
N LEU A 83 -8.63 27.00 1.36
CA LEU A 83 -9.23 25.95 0.54
C LEU A 83 -8.58 25.89 -0.84
N GLU A 84 -8.37 27.02 -1.51
CA GLU A 84 -7.63 27.07 -2.78
C GLU A 84 -6.20 26.51 -2.65
N GLN A 85 -5.52 26.77 -1.53
CA GLN A 85 -4.20 26.17 -1.27
C GLN A 85 -4.27 24.66 -1.06
N VAL A 86 -5.33 24.17 -0.42
CA VAL A 86 -5.57 22.74 -0.23
C VAL A 86 -5.84 22.07 -1.57
N ASP A 87 -6.68 22.65 -2.42
CA ASP A 87 -6.98 22.13 -3.76
C ASP A 87 -5.71 22.03 -4.61
N LYS A 88 -4.88 23.08 -4.63
CA LYS A 88 -3.57 23.03 -5.33
C LYS A 88 -2.64 21.95 -4.79
N ARG A 89 -2.69 21.66 -3.49
CA ARG A 89 -1.90 20.57 -2.91
C ARG A 89 -2.44 19.20 -3.32
N PHE A 90 -3.76 19.04 -3.41
CA PHE A 90 -4.37 17.81 -3.92
C PHE A 90 -4.01 17.57 -5.39
N GLU A 91 -4.09 18.60 -6.25
CA GLU A 91 -3.66 18.49 -7.65
C GLU A 91 -2.18 18.05 -7.77
N GLN A 92 -1.30 18.58 -6.92
CA GLN A 92 0.11 18.17 -6.88
C GLN A 92 0.28 16.73 -6.40
N VAL A 93 -0.55 16.26 -5.47
CA VAL A 93 -0.54 14.87 -5.00
C VAL A 93 -1.00 13.95 -6.12
N ASP A 94 -2.08 14.28 -6.83
CA ASP A 94 -2.58 13.50 -7.96
C ASP A 94 -1.53 13.38 -9.07
N GLN A 95 -0.85 14.47 -9.43
CA GLN A 95 0.24 14.45 -10.39
C GLN A 95 1.43 13.55 -9.96
N ARG A 96 1.69 13.47 -8.65
CA ARG A 96 2.73 12.57 -8.12
C ARG A 96 2.28 11.12 -8.20
N PHE A 97 1.01 10.82 -7.90
CA PHE A 97 0.47 9.47 -8.05
C PHE A 97 0.53 9.01 -9.52
N GLU A 98 0.16 9.85 -10.48
CA GLU A 98 0.30 9.51 -11.90
C GLU A 98 1.76 9.21 -12.32
N GLN A 99 2.73 9.92 -11.74
CA GLN A 99 4.14 9.65 -11.99
C GLN A 99 4.60 8.32 -11.36
N VAL A 100 4.10 8.00 -10.16
CA VAL A 100 4.35 6.73 -9.48
C VAL A 100 3.78 5.58 -10.30
N ASP A 101 2.55 5.69 -10.81
CA ASP A 101 1.93 4.66 -11.64
C ASP A 101 2.74 4.42 -12.93
N LYS A 102 3.16 5.48 -13.62
CA LYS A 102 4.05 5.36 -14.79
C LYS A 102 5.38 4.69 -14.46
N HIS A 103 5.93 4.94 -13.26
CA HIS A 103 7.15 4.29 -12.83
C HIS A 103 6.94 2.79 -12.57
N PHE A 104 5.83 2.43 -11.93
CA PHE A 104 5.45 1.02 -11.74
C PHE A 104 5.25 0.29 -13.05
N GLU A 105 4.55 0.88 -14.03
CA GLU A 105 4.42 0.28 -15.37
C GLU A 105 5.77 0.02 -16.06
N GLN A 106 6.75 0.91 -15.87
CA GLN A 106 8.10 0.71 -16.40
C GLN A 106 8.84 -0.42 -15.66
N VAL A 107 8.66 -0.51 -14.35
CA VAL A 107 9.23 -1.59 -13.53
C VAL A 107 8.65 -2.94 -13.97
N ASP A 108 7.35 -3.04 -14.17
CA ASP A 108 6.68 -4.26 -14.63
C ASP A 108 7.21 -4.70 -16.00
N LYS A 109 7.33 -3.77 -16.96
CA LYS A 109 7.93 -4.06 -18.28
C LYS A 109 9.37 -4.57 -18.18
N ARG A 110 10.16 -4.05 -17.23
CA ARG A 110 11.53 -4.52 -16.99
C ARG A 110 11.53 -5.92 -16.38
N PHE A 111 10.62 -6.20 -15.44
CA PHE A 111 10.47 -7.54 -14.87
C PHE A 111 10.07 -8.56 -15.93
N GLU A 112 9.10 -8.26 -16.78
CA GLU A 112 8.75 -9.12 -17.92
C GLU A 112 9.94 -9.40 -18.84
N GLN A 113 10.80 -8.40 -19.07
CA GLN A 113 12.01 -8.59 -19.88
C GLN A 113 13.04 -9.48 -19.18
N VAL A 114 13.19 -9.35 -17.86
CA VAL A 114 14.06 -10.21 -17.05
C VAL A 114 13.54 -11.65 -17.07
N ASP A 115 12.24 -11.86 -16.90
CA ASP A 115 11.63 -13.19 -16.94
C ASP A 115 11.85 -13.87 -18.29
N LYS A 116 11.66 -13.16 -19.40
CA LYS A 116 11.97 -13.69 -20.75
C LYS A 116 13.44 -14.09 -20.90
N ARG A 117 14.37 -13.28 -20.38
CA ARG A 117 15.81 -13.60 -20.40
C ARG A 117 16.12 -14.82 -19.54
N MET A 118 15.50 -14.93 -18.38
CA MET A 118 15.68 -16.10 -17.49
C MET A 118 15.12 -17.37 -18.13
N GLU A 119 13.97 -17.29 -18.80
CA GLU A 119 13.41 -18.43 -19.55
C GLU A 119 14.34 -18.87 -20.68
N GLU A 120 14.91 -17.92 -21.43
CA GLU A 120 15.88 -18.21 -22.49
C GLU A 120 17.17 -18.85 -21.92
N LEU A 121 17.68 -18.34 -20.80
CA LEU A 121 18.83 -18.92 -20.11
C LEU A 121 18.53 -20.33 -19.63
N SER A 122 17.34 -20.58 -19.06
CA SER A 122 16.91 -21.91 -18.64
C SER A 122 16.90 -22.88 -19.82
N LYS A 123 16.31 -22.50 -20.97
CA LYS A 123 16.30 -23.33 -22.18
C LYS A 123 17.69 -23.66 -22.70
N ARG A 124 18.60 -22.68 -22.67
CA ARG A 124 20.01 -22.90 -23.06
C ARG A 124 20.71 -23.86 -22.09
N MET A 125 20.45 -23.73 -20.78
CA MET A 125 20.99 -24.65 -19.78
C MET A 125 20.44 -26.06 -19.96
N ASP A 126 19.14 -26.23 -20.20
CA ASP A 126 18.53 -27.53 -20.46
C ASP A 126 19.17 -28.20 -21.69
N THR A 127 19.40 -27.44 -22.76
CA THR A 127 20.07 -27.93 -23.96
C THR A 127 21.50 -28.38 -23.67
N MET A 128 22.26 -27.60 -22.88
CA MET A 128 23.62 -27.96 -22.48
C MET A 128 23.64 -29.22 -21.61
N VAL A 129 22.73 -29.34 -20.65
CA VAL A 129 22.58 -30.54 -19.81
C VAL A 129 22.25 -31.75 -20.66
N GLN A 130 21.33 -31.62 -21.62
CA GLN A 130 20.96 -32.71 -22.53
C GLN A 130 22.15 -33.17 -23.39
N LEU A 131 22.96 -32.24 -23.92
CA LEU A 131 24.18 -32.59 -24.67
C LEU A 131 25.21 -33.28 -23.77
N MET A 132 25.42 -32.80 -22.54
CA MET A 132 26.33 -33.43 -21.59
C MET A 132 25.89 -34.86 -21.24
N LEU A 133 24.59 -35.07 -20.98
CA LEU A 133 24.04 -36.40 -20.73
C LEU A 133 24.20 -37.31 -21.95
N GLY A 134 24.01 -36.78 -23.17
CA GLY A 134 24.25 -37.50 -24.41
C GLY A 134 25.71 -37.94 -24.57
N ILE A 135 26.66 -37.05 -24.29
CA ILE A 135 28.10 -37.36 -24.33
C ILE A 135 28.43 -38.42 -23.27
N ILE A 136 27.98 -38.25 -22.03
CA ILE A 136 28.21 -39.21 -20.95
C ILE A 136 27.63 -40.58 -21.33
N GLY A 137 26.43 -40.62 -21.90
CA GLY A 137 25.80 -41.84 -22.40
C GLY A 137 26.61 -42.51 -23.51
N ALA A 138 27.13 -41.73 -24.47
CA ALA A 138 27.99 -42.24 -25.53
C ALA A 138 29.30 -42.80 -25.00
N PHE A 139 29.97 -42.11 -24.07
CA PHE A 139 31.18 -42.60 -23.41
C PHE A 139 30.91 -43.89 -22.62
N ALA A 140 29.81 -43.93 -21.85
CA ALA A 140 29.41 -45.13 -21.12
C ALA A 140 29.13 -46.31 -22.06
N ALA A 141 28.50 -46.07 -23.21
CA ALA A 141 28.26 -47.10 -24.22
C ALA A 141 29.56 -47.65 -24.81
N VAL A 142 30.53 -46.77 -25.16
CA VAL A 142 31.85 -47.19 -25.65
C VAL A 142 32.57 -48.05 -24.61
N VAL A 143 32.56 -47.62 -23.35
CA VAL A 143 33.17 -48.38 -22.23
C VAL A 143 32.48 -49.73 -22.04
N ALA A 144 31.16 -49.78 -22.11
CA ALA A 144 30.41 -51.05 -22.01
C ALA A 144 30.77 -52.00 -23.17
N VAL A 145 30.91 -51.48 -24.39
CA VAL A 145 31.32 -52.27 -25.57
C VAL A 145 32.74 -52.79 -25.42
N THR A 146 33.69 -51.96 -24.98
CA THR A 146 35.10 -52.39 -24.81
C THR A 146 35.25 -53.42 -23.70
N ILE A 147 34.58 -53.23 -22.55
CA ILE A 147 34.56 -54.22 -21.47
C ILE A 147 33.89 -55.53 -21.95
N GLY A 148 32.75 -55.42 -22.63
CA GLY A 148 32.05 -56.58 -23.19
C GLY A 148 32.90 -57.37 -24.19
N PHE A 149 33.60 -56.67 -25.08
CA PHE A 149 34.53 -57.27 -26.04
C PHE A 149 35.71 -57.94 -25.33
N ALA A 150 36.34 -57.29 -24.36
CA ALA A 150 37.45 -57.85 -23.59
C ALA A 150 37.05 -59.13 -22.83
N LEU A 151 35.83 -59.16 -22.26
CA LEU A 151 35.29 -60.36 -21.61
C LEU A 151 34.99 -61.49 -22.61
N TRP A 152 34.52 -61.17 -23.82
CA TRP A 152 34.30 -62.14 -24.90
C TRP A 152 35.63 -62.71 -25.44
N ASP A 153 36.60 -61.84 -25.68
CA ASP A 153 37.93 -62.17 -26.22
C ASP A 153 38.70 -63.12 -25.30
N ARG A 154 38.69 -62.86 -23.98
CA ARG A 154 39.28 -63.75 -22.97
C ARG A 154 38.68 -65.16 -22.99
N ARG A 155 37.39 -65.31 -23.28
CA ARG A 155 36.71 -66.62 -23.32
C ARG A 155 36.98 -67.39 -24.61
N THR A 156 37.29 -66.69 -25.70
CA THR A 156 37.47 -67.28 -27.04
C THR A 156 38.94 -67.61 -27.34
N MET A 157 39.89 -66.78 -26.90
CA MET A 157 41.32 -66.98 -27.21
C MET A 157 42.02 -68.08 -26.40
N ILE A 158 41.50 -68.51 -25.24
CA ILE A 158 42.16 -69.57 -24.44
C ILE A 158 41.99 -70.97 -25.06
N ARG A 159 40.92 -71.20 -25.84
CA ARG A 159 40.63 -72.50 -26.46
C ARG A 159 41.74 -73.04 -27.39
N PRO A 160 42.35 -72.24 -28.29
CA PRO A 160 43.43 -72.74 -29.14
C PRO A 160 44.75 -72.99 -28.40
N PHE A 161 45.02 -72.31 -27.27
CA PHE A 161 46.23 -72.58 -26.49
C PHE A 161 46.16 -73.95 -25.82
N GLU A 162 44.99 -74.37 -25.33
CA GLU A 162 44.84 -75.68 -24.70
C GLU A 162 45.18 -76.83 -25.68
N THR A 163 44.82 -76.69 -26.95
CA THR A 163 45.17 -77.70 -27.98
C THR A 163 46.65 -77.71 -28.36
N ARG A 164 47.37 -76.61 -28.17
CA ARG A 164 48.81 -76.51 -28.45
C ARG A 164 49.66 -76.99 -27.28
N VAL A 165 49.17 -76.84 -26.05
CA VAL A 165 49.91 -77.21 -24.83
C VAL A 165 49.87 -78.72 -24.59
N LYS A 166 48.76 -79.40 -24.91
CA LYS A 166 48.63 -80.87 -24.75
C LYS A 166 49.74 -81.70 -25.43
N PRO A 167 50.09 -81.49 -26.71
CA PRO A 167 51.16 -82.25 -27.35
C PRO A 167 52.55 -81.90 -26.79
N LEU A 168 52.78 -80.64 -26.34
CA LEU A 168 54.05 -80.27 -25.70
C LEU A 168 54.23 -80.96 -24.35
N GLU A 169 53.15 -81.20 -23.61
CA GLU A 169 53.19 -81.91 -22.33
C GLU A 169 53.62 -83.37 -22.51
N GLU A 170 53.11 -84.06 -23.54
CA GLU A 170 53.54 -85.41 -23.89
C GLU A 170 55.02 -85.48 -24.31
N ASP A 171 55.50 -84.50 -25.09
CA ASP A 171 56.88 -84.49 -25.56
C ASP A 171 57.88 -84.19 -24.43
N VAL A 172 57.51 -83.31 -23.49
CA VAL A 172 58.28 -83.09 -22.26
C VAL A 172 58.33 -84.36 -21.41
N GLU A 173 57.23 -85.11 -21.33
CA GLU A 173 57.20 -86.35 -20.56
C GLU A 173 58.04 -87.47 -21.20
N LYS A 174 58.03 -87.59 -22.54
CA LYS A 174 58.94 -88.49 -23.27
C LYS A 174 60.41 -88.13 -23.04
N LEU A 175 60.75 -86.84 -23.10
CA LEU A 175 62.11 -86.37 -22.83
C LEU A 175 62.54 -86.68 -21.39
N ARG A 176 61.67 -86.50 -20.40
CA ARG A 176 61.95 -86.89 -19.01
C ARG A 176 62.25 -88.39 -18.88
N ARG A 177 61.45 -89.26 -19.51
CA ARG A 177 61.67 -90.72 -19.50
C ARG A 177 62.99 -91.10 -20.15
N LEU A 178 63.36 -90.44 -21.25
CA LEU A 178 64.66 -90.64 -21.92
C LEU A 178 65.81 -90.17 -21.05
N LEU A 179 65.65 -89.04 -20.35
CA LEU A 179 66.67 -88.50 -19.45
C LEU A 179 66.89 -89.42 -18.25
N GLU A 180 65.82 -90.01 -17.69
CA GLU A 180 65.93 -91.03 -16.65
C GLU A 180 66.64 -92.30 -17.15
N ALA A 181 66.34 -92.75 -18.37
CA ALA A 181 67.01 -93.91 -18.97
C ALA A 181 68.50 -93.63 -19.23
N LEU A 182 68.84 -92.46 -19.77
CA LEU A 182 70.22 -92.02 -19.98
C LEU A 182 70.96 -91.83 -18.66
N ARG A 183 70.30 -91.28 -17.64
CA ARG A 183 70.87 -91.15 -16.29
C ARG A 183 71.22 -92.52 -15.70
N LYS A 184 70.33 -93.50 -15.85
CA LYS A 184 70.57 -94.89 -15.39
C LYS A 184 71.70 -95.59 -16.17
N LEU A 185 71.91 -95.21 -17.43
CA LEU A 185 72.99 -95.74 -18.26
C LEU A 185 74.34 -95.07 -17.96
N ALA A 186 74.34 -93.76 -17.72
CA ALA A 186 75.52 -92.98 -17.33
C ALA A 186 76.05 -93.37 -15.94
N GLU A 187 75.24 -93.98 -15.08
CA GLU A 187 75.70 -94.56 -13.82
C GLU A 187 76.62 -95.79 -14.02
N LYS A 188 76.58 -96.41 -15.22
CA LYS A 188 77.42 -97.57 -15.57
C LYS A 188 78.64 -97.23 -16.45
N ASP A 189 78.63 -96.09 -17.15
CA ASP A 189 79.65 -95.76 -18.15
C ASP A 189 80.26 -94.36 -17.89
N LYS A 190 81.58 -94.31 -17.64
CA LYS A 190 82.27 -93.09 -17.18
C LYS A 190 82.24 -91.97 -18.24
N ASP A 191 82.26 -92.33 -19.51
CA ASP A 191 82.32 -91.37 -20.63
C ASP A 191 80.97 -90.67 -20.85
N LEU A 192 79.85 -91.35 -20.60
CA LEU A 192 78.50 -90.76 -20.72
C LEU A 192 78.17 -89.78 -19.58
N ALA A 193 78.70 -90.04 -18.37
CA ALA A 193 78.53 -89.13 -17.24
C ALA A 193 79.22 -87.78 -17.47
N GLU A 194 80.35 -87.77 -18.19
CA GLU A 194 81.09 -86.55 -18.51
C GLU A 194 80.36 -85.70 -19.56
N VAL A 195 79.75 -86.35 -20.56
CA VAL A 195 78.93 -85.66 -21.58
C VAL A 195 77.63 -85.10 -21.00
N LEU A 196 76.96 -85.78 -20.07
CA LEU A 196 75.77 -85.23 -19.42
C LEU A 196 76.08 -84.03 -18.50
N ARG A 197 77.27 -84.00 -17.89
CA ARG A 197 77.76 -82.84 -17.12
C ARG A 197 78.07 -81.63 -18.00
N SER A 198 78.60 -81.84 -19.21
CA SER A 198 78.95 -80.72 -20.10
C SER A 198 77.74 -79.94 -20.63
N PHE A 199 76.56 -80.57 -20.68
CA PHE A 199 75.29 -79.92 -21.01
C PHE A 199 74.55 -79.32 -19.80
N THR A 200 75.17 -79.26 -18.61
CA THR A 200 74.55 -78.72 -17.37
C THR A 200 73.25 -79.44 -16.96
N LEU A 201 73.11 -80.72 -17.33
CA LEU A 201 71.89 -81.53 -17.10
C LEU A 201 72.03 -82.49 -15.89
N LEU A 202 73.07 -82.31 -15.08
CA LEU A 202 73.36 -83.08 -13.87
C LEU A 202 73.91 -82.17 -12.77
#